data_AF-A0A0B2VH17-F1
#
_entry.id   AF-A0A0B2VH17-F1
#
_cell.length_a   1.000
_cell.length_b   1.000
_cell.length_c   1.000
_cell.angle_alpha   90.00
_cell.angle_beta   90.00
_cell.angle_gamma   90.00
#
_symmetry.space_group_name_H-M   'P 1'
#
loop_
_entity.id
_entity.type
_entity.pdbx_description
1 polymer ?
#
loop_
_entity_poly.entity_id
_entity_poly.type
_entity_poly.pdbx_seq_one_letter_code
_entity_poly.pdbx_strand_id
1 'polypeptide(L)'
;MAFSLHDGRVKKVEELNEIQRREALSSVPPMLDYLSYIFHFQTVLTGPLCFYTDYMKWIDGTNAIGKNGTVEKQWRAVVSKLLQVSVFALLVVSFGTQCYPEMVAEPKYLTWGSFAWCALFFVVIFLQRTQYYFAWILADAICNVSGLGFNGYDANGRARWDLVSNVDVIRVETRVNIANPGPATASAITDPLRHRPLQIRGDIGHLRSDVVRGNCYRRRFRIVATYMLSAVWHGFFLGYYITFLTGALFTVASRTIRRCVRHHFQGSLLMRRLYDVITFTTTKVALAYATFPFVTLHLNPGLFIYRKLYFSLHILALMAIFVLPIILPPETTKKDQKSSTKNSEEAIKKSN
;
A
#
# COMPACT_ATOMS: atom_id res chain seq x y z
N MET A 1 -16.60 -10.08 4.23
CA MET A 1 -17.77 -10.65 4.90
C MET A 1 -17.53 -12.06 5.48
N ALA A 2 -17.09 -13.05 4.69
CA ALA A 2 -16.86 -14.42 5.22
C ALA A 2 -15.88 -14.45 6.43
N PHE A 3 -14.77 -13.73 6.34
CA PHE A 3 -13.83 -13.60 7.47
C PHE A 3 -14.44 -12.87 8.67
N SER A 4 -15.20 -11.80 8.44
CA SER A 4 -15.97 -11.09 9.48
C SER A 4 -16.94 -12.01 10.22
N LEU A 5 -17.62 -12.93 9.51
CA LEU A 5 -18.50 -13.94 10.10
C LEU A 5 -17.73 -14.97 10.92
N HIS A 6 -16.61 -15.45 10.40
CA HIS A 6 -15.74 -16.35 11.15
C HIS A 6 -15.25 -15.70 12.45
N ASP A 7 -14.81 -14.44 12.38
CA ASP A 7 -14.32 -13.70 13.54
C ASP A 7 -15.41 -13.48 14.59
N GLY A 8 -16.64 -13.19 14.20
CA GLY A 8 -17.75 -12.96 15.14
C GLY A 8 -18.41 -14.24 15.69
N ARG A 9 -18.31 -15.37 14.99
CA ARG A 9 -18.98 -16.63 15.39
C ARG A 9 -18.06 -17.67 16.01
N VAL A 10 -16.78 -17.68 15.65
CA VAL A 10 -15.86 -18.77 15.99
C VAL A 10 -14.81 -18.33 17.01
N LYS A 11 -14.29 -17.11 16.88
CA LYS A 11 -13.22 -16.61 17.73
C LYS A 11 -13.75 -15.96 19.01
N LYS A 12 -12.96 -16.04 20.06
CA LYS A 12 -13.22 -15.30 21.31
C LYS A 12 -12.86 -13.84 21.14
N VAL A 13 -13.61 -12.96 21.79
CA VAL A 13 -13.45 -11.49 21.67
C VAL A 13 -12.04 -11.05 22.05
N GLU A 14 -11.42 -11.71 23.04
CA GLU A 14 -10.06 -11.43 23.52
C GLU A 14 -8.98 -11.74 22.49
N GLU A 15 -9.25 -12.65 21.56
CA GLU A 15 -8.33 -13.03 20.48
C GLU A 15 -8.41 -12.09 19.27
N LEU A 16 -9.49 -11.31 19.18
CA LEU A 16 -9.72 -10.39 18.07
C LEU A 16 -8.89 -9.11 18.21
N ASN A 17 -8.23 -8.74 17.12
CA ASN A 17 -7.63 -7.41 17.01
C ASN A 17 -8.72 -6.33 16.85
N GLU A 18 -8.34 -5.06 16.97
CA GLU A 18 -9.27 -3.92 16.92
C GLU A 18 -10.15 -3.89 15.67
N ILE A 19 -9.58 -4.17 14.50
CA ILE A 19 -10.33 -4.20 13.23
C ILE A 19 -11.27 -5.41 13.21
N GLN A 20 -10.78 -6.59 13.56
CA GLN A 20 -11.60 -7.80 13.58
C GLN A 20 -12.77 -7.65 14.55
N ARG A 21 -12.54 -7.07 15.73
CA ARG A 21 -13.58 -6.81 16.71
C ARG A 21 -14.62 -5.82 16.20
N ARG A 22 -14.19 -4.76 15.50
CA ARG A 22 -15.10 -3.76 14.92
C ARG A 22 -15.93 -4.32 13.76
N GLU A 23 -15.32 -5.16 12.93
CA GLU A 23 -15.92 -5.68 11.70
C GLU A 23 -16.54 -7.07 11.87
N ALA A 24 -16.48 -7.67 13.07
CA ALA A 24 -17.01 -9.00 13.35
C ALA A 24 -18.53 -9.02 13.19
N LEU A 25 -19.03 -10.08 12.56
CA LEU A 25 -20.45 -10.32 12.36
C LEU A 25 -20.88 -11.52 13.21
N SER A 26 -21.84 -11.31 14.11
CA SER A 26 -22.38 -12.35 14.99
C SER A 26 -23.34 -13.29 14.27
N SER A 27 -24.02 -12.82 13.22
CA SER A 27 -24.99 -13.59 12.44
C SER A 27 -24.79 -13.37 10.94
N VAL A 28 -25.28 -14.32 10.15
CA VAL A 28 -25.30 -14.21 8.68
C VAL A 28 -26.31 -13.13 8.30
N PRO A 29 -25.93 -12.12 7.49
CA PRO A 29 -26.86 -11.12 7.02
C PRO A 29 -28.02 -11.70 6.20
N PRO A 30 -29.19 -11.04 6.20
CA PRO A 30 -30.26 -11.33 5.24
C PRO A 30 -29.74 -11.28 3.79
N MET A 31 -30.32 -12.09 2.92
CA MET A 31 -29.90 -12.17 1.51
C MET A 31 -30.00 -10.83 0.80
N LEU A 32 -31.03 -10.03 1.11
CA LEU A 32 -31.23 -8.72 0.51
C LEU A 32 -30.08 -7.75 0.86
N ASP A 33 -29.72 -7.64 2.14
CA ASP A 33 -28.63 -6.77 2.59
C ASP A 33 -27.29 -7.22 2.00
N TYR A 34 -27.08 -8.53 1.90
CA TYR A 34 -25.90 -9.09 1.26
C TYR A 34 -25.82 -8.71 -0.23
N LEU A 35 -26.89 -8.93 -1.00
CA LEU A 35 -26.93 -8.56 -2.41
C LEU A 35 -26.78 -7.05 -2.60
N SER A 36 -27.42 -6.25 -1.76
CA SER A 36 -27.31 -4.79 -1.75
C SER A 36 -25.86 -4.37 -1.52
N TYR A 37 -25.16 -4.97 -0.56
CA TYR A 37 -23.73 -4.73 -0.30
C TYR A 37 -22.83 -5.18 -1.46
N ILE A 38 -23.10 -6.31 -2.11
CA ILE A 38 -22.25 -6.80 -3.20
C ILE A 38 -22.43 -5.97 -4.47
N PHE A 39 -23.65 -5.51 -4.75
CA PHE A 39 -24.00 -4.85 -6.01
C PHE A 39 -24.25 -3.35 -5.87
N HIS A 40 -23.81 -2.71 -4.79
CA HIS A 40 -24.05 -1.28 -4.63
C HIS A 40 -23.30 -0.47 -5.71
N PHE A 41 -24.02 0.46 -6.33
CA PHE A 41 -23.59 1.13 -7.56
C PHE A 41 -22.27 1.91 -7.42
N GLN A 42 -21.93 2.37 -6.21
CA GLN A 42 -20.73 3.18 -6.00
C GLN A 42 -19.43 2.41 -6.22
N THR A 43 -19.40 1.10 -5.96
CA THR A 43 -18.16 0.31 -5.90
C THR A 43 -18.13 -0.87 -6.85
N VAL A 44 -19.26 -1.20 -7.51
CA VAL A 44 -19.40 -2.37 -8.37
C VAL A 44 -18.38 -2.46 -9.52
N LEU A 45 -17.94 -1.33 -10.09
CA LEU A 45 -17.00 -1.32 -11.22
C LEU A 45 -15.53 -1.29 -10.77
N THR A 46 -15.16 -0.32 -9.95
CA THR A 46 -13.74 -0.02 -9.68
C THR A 46 -13.40 -0.02 -8.19
N GLY A 47 -14.42 0.00 -7.33
CA GLY A 47 -14.25 0.22 -5.89
C GLY A 47 -13.66 1.59 -5.57
N PRO A 48 -13.94 2.07 -4.36
CA PRO A 48 -13.17 1.59 -3.22
C PRO A 48 -13.82 0.42 -2.48
N LEU A 49 -13.00 -0.43 -1.88
CA LEU A 49 -13.53 -1.47 -0.99
C LEU A 49 -14.19 -0.79 0.23
N CYS A 50 -15.21 -1.41 0.80
CA CYS A 50 -15.84 -0.97 2.04
C CYS A 50 -16.19 -2.19 2.90
N PHE A 51 -16.11 -2.07 4.23
CA PHE A 51 -16.57 -3.15 5.10
C PHE A 51 -18.10 -3.21 5.13
N TYR A 52 -18.65 -4.41 5.29
CA TYR A 52 -20.10 -4.61 5.41
C TYR A 52 -20.70 -3.77 6.55
N THR A 53 -20.02 -3.65 7.69
CA THR A 53 -20.54 -2.86 8.82
C THR A 53 -20.59 -1.37 8.53
N ASP A 54 -19.60 -0.84 7.81
CA ASP A 54 -19.55 0.56 7.38
C ASP A 54 -20.63 0.85 6.32
N TYR A 55 -20.90 -0.12 5.43
CA TYR A 55 -21.99 -0.08 4.45
C TYR A 55 -23.37 -0.05 5.13
N MET A 56 -23.63 -0.94 6.10
CA MET A 56 -24.90 -0.96 6.81
C MET A 56 -25.15 0.34 7.59
N LYS A 57 -24.13 0.87 8.27
CA LYS A 57 -24.24 2.19 8.93
C LYS A 57 -24.61 3.32 7.96
N TRP A 58 -24.16 3.23 6.71
CA TRP A 58 -24.52 4.19 5.68
C TRP A 58 -25.98 4.02 5.23
N ILE A 59 -26.44 2.78 4.99
CA ILE A 59 -27.84 2.47 4.69
C ILE A 59 -28.77 2.91 5.82
N ASP A 60 -28.39 2.66 7.07
CA ASP A 60 -29.14 3.04 8.28
C ASP A 60 -29.12 4.56 8.54
N GLY A 61 -28.33 5.33 7.78
CA GLY A 61 -28.19 6.78 7.95
C GLY A 61 -27.41 7.21 9.20
N THR A 62 -26.75 6.28 9.90
CA THR A 62 -26.03 6.55 11.16
C THR A 62 -24.58 6.99 10.95
N ASN A 63 -24.01 6.73 9.76
CA ASN A 63 -22.58 6.95 9.50
C ASN A 63 -22.18 8.44 9.49
N ALA A 64 -23.00 9.32 8.91
CA ALA A 64 -22.63 10.72 8.65
C ALA A 64 -23.24 11.74 9.63
N ILE A 65 -23.72 11.29 10.80
CA ILE A 65 -24.30 12.18 11.81
C ILE A 65 -23.16 12.91 12.54
N GLY A 66 -23.13 14.23 12.39
CA GLY A 66 -22.14 15.10 13.01
C GLY A 66 -22.40 15.37 14.48
N LYS A 67 -21.48 16.11 15.12
CA LYS A 67 -21.57 16.51 16.55
C LYS A 67 -22.87 17.23 16.90
N ASN A 68 -23.46 17.92 15.93
CA ASN A 68 -24.67 18.72 16.11
C ASN A 68 -25.95 17.92 15.81
N GLY A 69 -25.86 16.60 15.61
CA GLY A 69 -26.99 15.74 15.24
C GLY A 69 -27.45 15.87 13.79
N THR A 70 -26.80 16.72 12.99
CA THR A 70 -27.10 16.92 11.57
C THR A 70 -26.13 16.16 10.68
N VAL A 71 -26.55 15.87 9.45
CA VAL A 71 -25.69 15.21 8.47
C VAL A 71 -24.52 16.13 8.09
N GLU A 72 -23.31 15.60 8.18
CA GLU A 72 -22.08 16.33 7.85
C GLU A 72 -22.01 16.67 6.36
N LYS A 73 -21.47 17.85 6.05
CA LYS A 73 -21.39 18.34 4.67
C LYS A 73 -20.13 17.79 3.97
N GLN A 74 -20.35 17.08 2.87
CA GLN A 74 -19.30 16.43 2.05
C GLN A 74 -18.65 17.35 1.02
N TRP A 75 -19.24 18.50 0.70
CA TRP A 75 -18.91 19.25 -0.52
C TRP A 75 -17.45 19.69 -0.64
N ARG A 76 -16.80 20.04 0.46
CA ARG A 76 -15.38 20.40 0.43
C ARG A 76 -14.51 19.23 -0.06
N ALA A 77 -14.76 18.03 0.43
CA ALA A 77 -14.03 16.84 0.03
C ALA A 77 -14.36 16.44 -1.41
N VAL A 78 -15.63 16.52 -1.79
CA VAL A 78 -16.08 16.25 -3.16
C VAL A 78 -15.43 17.22 -4.15
N VAL A 79 -15.52 18.53 -3.93
CA VAL A 79 -14.93 19.53 -4.84
C VAL A 79 -13.42 19.34 -4.96
N SER A 80 -12.73 19.09 -3.85
CA SER A 80 -11.28 18.82 -3.88
C SER A 80 -10.93 17.57 -4.69
N LYS A 81 -11.74 16.51 -4.62
CA LYS A 81 -11.54 15.29 -5.41
C LYS A 81 -11.90 15.50 -6.87
N LEU A 82 -12.97 16.21 -7.18
CA LEU A 82 -13.35 16.54 -8.57
C LEU A 82 -12.28 17.40 -9.25
N LEU A 83 -11.68 18.36 -8.55
CA LEU A 83 -10.55 19.14 -9.07
C LEU A 83 -9.35 18.23 -9.41
N GLN A 84 -9.01 17.28 -8.54
CA GLN A 84 -7.95 16.30 -8.82
C GLN A 84 -8.31 15.40 -10.01
N VAL A 85 -9.55 14.92 -10.09
CA VAL A 85 -10.06 14.13 -11.21
C VAL A 85 -9.93 14.89 -12.52
N SER A 86 -10.32 16.17 -12.57
CA SER A 86 -10.18 17.01 -13.76
C SER A 86 -8.73 17.15 -14.21
N VAL A 87 -7.80 17.35 -13.27
CA VAL A 87 -6.36 17.42 -13.56
C VAL A 87 -5.85 16.11 -14.15
N PHE A 88 -6.16 14.96 -13.52
CA PHE A 88 -5.72 13.67 -14.04
C PHE A 88 -6.41 13.29 -15.35
N ALA A 89 -7.69 13.63 -15.53
CA ALA A 89 -8.40 13.43 -16.79
C ALA A 89 -7.73 14.21 -17.92
N LEU A 90 -7.37 15.48 -17.69
CA LEU A 90 -6.65 16.29 -18.68
C LEU A 90 -5.30 15.67 -19.03
N LEU A 91 -4.54 15.18 -18.05
CA LEU A 91 -3.28 14.49 -18.29
C LEU A 91 -3.46 13.22 -19.10
N VAL A 92 -4.47 12.41 -18.80
CA VAL A 92 -4.76 11.16 -19.51
C VAL A 92 -5.19 11.43 -20.95
N VAL A 93 -6.05 12.42 -21.19
CA VAL A 93 -6.48 12.78 -22.55
C VAL A 93 -5.34 13.40 -23.35
N SER A 94 -4.52 14.27 -22.74
CA SER A 94 -3.45 14.98 -23.43
C SER A 94 -2.26 14.07 -23.77
N PHE A 95 -1.90 13.15 -22.86
CA PHE A 95 -0.67 12.36 -22.97
C PHE A 95 -0.88 10.85 -23.09
N GLY A 96 -2.08 10.32 -22.82
CA GLY A 96 -2.30 8.87 -22.76
C GLY A 96 -2.01 8.12 -24.06
N THR A 97 -2.32 8.74 -25.22
CA THR A 97 -2.01 8.15 -26.53
C THR A 97 -0.58 8.43 -26.99
N GLN A 98 0.02 9.51 -26.51
CA GLN A 98 1.39 9.91 -26.86
C GLN A 98 2.44 9.17 -26.05
N CYS A 99 2.10 8.81 -24.81
CA CYS A 99 3.00 8.21 -23.84
C CYS A 99 2.57 6.80 -23.44
N TYR A 100 2.72 5.87 -24.38
CA TYR A 100 2.45 4.45 -24.13
C TYR A 100 3.68 3.70 -23.57
N PRO A 101 3.48 2.63 -22.79
CA PRO A 101 4.55 1.91 -22.10
C PRO A 101 5.64 1.33 -23.01
N GLU A 102 5.25 0.83 -24.18
CA GLU A 102 6.12 0.11 -25.11
C GLU A 102 7.20 0.99 -25.73
N MET A 103 6.97 2.31 -25.80
CA MET A 103 7.94 3.28 -26.37
C MET A 103 9.31 3.21 -25.68
N VAL A 104 9.36 2.85 -24.40
CA VAL A 104 10.62 2.74 -23.65
C VAL A 104 11.55 1.66 -24.26
N ALA A 105 10.96 0.65 -24.92
CA ALA A 105 11.65 -0.47 -25.52
C ALA A 105 11.84 -0.33 -27.04
N GLU A 106 11.39 0.76 -27.66
CA GLU A 106 11.51 0.96 -29.10
C GLU A 106 12.93 1.37 -29.54
N PRO A 107 13.43 0.86 -30.68
CA PRO A 107 14.77 1.17 -31.18
C PRO A 107 15.08 2.68 -31.25
N LYS A 108 14.09 3.49 -31.65
CA LYS A 108 14.20 4.95 -31.74
C LYS A 108 14.62 5.62 -30.43
N TYR A 109 14.08 5.16 -29.30
CA TYR A 109 14.37 5.75 -28.00
C TYR A 109 15.58 5.07 -27.33
N LEU A 110 15.89 3.83 -27.71
CA LEU A 110 17.05 3.10 -27.18
C LEU A 110 18.39 3.69 -27.60
N THR A 111 18.44 4.45 -28.70
CA THR A 111 19.63 5.18 -29.17
C THR A 111 19.86 6.49 -28.40
N TRP A 112 18.90 6.95 -27.60
CA TRP A 112 19.06 8.15 -26.80
C TRP A 112 20.12 7.94 -25.72
N GLY A 113 20.79 9.02 -25.32
CA GLY A 113 21.72 9.00 -24.20
C GLY A 113 21.05 8.52 -22.91
N SER A 114 21.81 7.85 -22.04
CA SER A 114 21.27 7.17 -20.84
C SER A 114 20.42 8.07 -19.95
N PHE A 115 20.80 9.34 -19.80
CA PHE A 115 20.02 10.30 -19.01
C PHE A 115 18.66 10.61 -19.63
N ALA A 116 18.62 10.89 -20.94
CA ALA A 116 17.40 11.18 -21.67
C ALA A 116 16.45 9.96 -21.70
N TRP A 117 17.00 8.76 -21.91
CA TRP A 117 16.23 7.52 -21.86
C TRP A 117 15.67 7.25 -20.45
N CYS A 118 16.46 7.46 -19.40
CA CYS A 118 15.98 7.35 -18.02
C CYS A 118 14.84 8.34 -17.74
N ALA A 119 14.97 9.60 -18.17
CA ALA A 119 13.93 10.61 -18.00
C ALA A 119 12.63 10.18 -18.70
N LEU A 120 12.72 9.67 -19.94
CA LEU A 120 11.59 9.11 -20.66
C LEU A 120 10.93 7.96 -19.87
N PHE A 121 11.72 7.01 -19.39
CA PHE A 121 11.22 5.87 -18.61
C PHE A 121 10.42 6.33 -17.38
N PHE A 122 10.90 7.33 -16.64
CA PHE A 122 10.17 7.87 -15.49
C PHE A 122 8.89 8.58 -15.87
N VAL A 123 8.90 9.38 -16.94
CA VAL A 123 7.72 10.09 -17.42
C VAL A 123 6.64 9.10 -17.86
N VAL A 124 7.00 8.08 -18.64
CA VAL A 124 6.07 7.05 -19.10
C VAL A 124 5.45 6.29 -17.92
N ILE A 125 6.25 5.82 -16.97
CA ILE A 125 5.72 5.11 -15.80
C ILE A 125 4.91 6.04 -14.88
N PHE A 126 5.23 7.33 -14.80
CA PHE A 126 4.40 8.31 -14.08
C PHE A 126 3.03 8.49 -14.75
N LEU A 127 3.01 8.72 -16.07
CA LEU A 127 1.78 8.91 -16.83
C LEU A 127 0.89 7.66 -16.81
N GLN A 128 1.48 6.46 -16.77
CA GLN A 128 0.68 5.27 -16.58
C GLN A 128 -0.03 5.24 -15.22
N ARG A 129 0.58 5.79 -14.15
CA ARG A 129 -0.06 5.84 -12.82
C ARG A 129 -1.23 6.82 -12.75
N THR A 130 -1.21 7.91 -13.54
CA THR A 130 -2.26 8.94 -13.47
C THR A 130 -3.63 8.39 -13.86
N GLN A 131 -3.70 7.39 -14.74
CA GLN A 131 -4.94 6.67 -15.08
C GLN A 131 -5.58 6.02 -13.85
N TYR A 132 -4.77 5.40 -12.99
CA TYR A 132 -5.25 4.80 -11.74
C TYR A 132 -5.67 5.86 -10.73
N TYR A 133 -4.93 6.97 -10.63
CA TYR A 133 -5.33 8.09 -9.76
C TYR A 133 -6.66 8.69 -10.18
N PHE A 134 -6.86 8.90 -11.48
CA PHE A 134 -8.15 9.34 -12.03
C PHE A 134 -9.28 8.41 -11.59
N ALA A 135 -9.17 7.11 -11.88
CA ALA A 135 -10.23 6.14 -11.60
C ALA A 135 -10.52 6.00 -10.10
N TRP A 136 -9.50 5.90 -9.25
CA TRP A 136 -9.66 5.73 -7.81
C TRP A 136 -10.19 6.98 -7.11
N ILE A 137 -9.78 8.18 -7.52
CA ILE A 137 -10.29 9.43 -6.94
C ILE A 137 -11.72 9.69 -7.41
N LEU A 138 -12.06 9.34 -8.65
CA LEU A 138 -13.43 9.45 -9.16
C LEU A 138 -14.38 8.53 -8.38
N ALA A 139 -14.00 7.27 -8.16
CA ALA A 139 -14.79 6.34 -7.37
C ALA A 139 -14.98 6.82 -5.91
N ASP A 140 -13.92 7.37 -5.31
CA ASP A 140 -13.97 8.00 -3.98
C ASP A 140 -14.88 9.25 -3.96
N ALA A 141 -14.84 10.08 -5.00
CA ALA A 141 -15.75 11.21 -5.14
C ALA A 141 -17.22 10.77 -5.24
N ILE A 142 -17.52 9.73 -6.01
CA ILE A 142 -18.88 9.15 -6.13
C ILE A 142 -19.36 8.65 -4.76
N CYS A 143 -18.51 7.92 -4.02
CA CYS A 143 -18.84 7.46 -2.69
C CYS A 143 -19.16 8.62 -1.74
N ASN A 144 -18.30 9.65 -1.70
CA ASN A 144 -18.50 10.83 -0.86
C ASN A 144 -19.76 11.63 -1.22
N VAL A 145 -20.06 11.83 -2.50
CA VAL A 145 -21.28 12.52 -2.95
C VAL A 145 -22.52 11.78 -2.43
N SER A 146 -22.51 10.44 -2.47
CA SER A 146 -23.59 9.59 -1.94
C SER A 146 -23.64 9.48 -0.41
N GLY A 147 -22.73 10.14 0.32
CA GLY A 147 -22.65 10.09 1.78
C GLY A 147 -21.85 8.91 2.36
N LEU A 148 -21.37 7.98 1.52
CA LEU A 148 -20.53 6.84 1.92
C LEU A 148 -19.06 7.28 1.98
N GLY A 149 -18.66 7.94 3.06
CA GLY A 149 -17.31 8.54 3.09
C GLY A 149 -16.85 9.15 4.40
N PHE A 150 -17.78 9.46 5.30
CA PHE A 150 -17.48 10.12 6.56
C PHE A 150 -16.71 9.20 7.52
N ASN A 151 -15.70 9.76 8.19
CA ASN A 151 -14.82 9.02 9.09
C ASN A 151 -14.46 9.86 10.33
N GLY A 152 -15.45 10.55 10.89
CA GLY A 152 -15.29 11.41 12.06
C GLY A 152 -14.51 12.69 11.76
N TYR A 153 -13.79 13.22 12.77
CA TYR A 153 -13.13 14.52 12.69
C TYR A 153 -11.62 14.42 12.89
N ASP A 154 -10.87 15.31 12.22
CA ASP A 154 -9.45 15.51 12.45
C ASP A 154 -9.15 16.21 13.79
N ALA A 155 -7.88 16.30 14.17
CA ALA A 155 -7.44 16.97 15.40
C ALA A 155 -7.85 18.46 15.45
N ASN A 156 -8.14 19.05 14.29
CA ASN A 156 -8.58 20.44 14.14
C ASN A 156 -10.13 20.54 14.11
N GLY A 157 -10.84 19.45 14.37
CA GLY A 157 -12.31 19.41 14.38
C GLY A 157 -12.97 19.41 13.00
N ARG A 158 -12.25 19.19 11.91
CA ARG A 158 -12.80 19.17 10.55
C ARG A 158 -13.26 17.77 10.17
N ALA A 159 -14.42 17.69 9.52
CA ALA A 159 -14.99 16.44 9.01
C ALA A 159 -14.03 15.75 8.02
N ARG A 160 -13.74 14.47 8.27
CA ARG A 160 -12.94 13.63 7.38
C ARG A 160 -13.85 12.81 6.48
N TRP A 161 -13.59 12.91 5.18
CA TRP A 161 -14.30 12.18 4.13
C TRP A 161 -13.33 11.23 3.44
N ASP A 162 -12.76 10.33 4.23
CA ASP A 162 -11.71 9.40 3.83
C ASP A 162 -11.96 7.94 4.25
N LEU A 163 -13.21 7.61 4.59
CA LEU A 163 -13.63 6.27 5.01
C LEU A 163 -13.29 5.21 3.97
N VAL A 164 -13.74 5.46 2.74
CA VAL A 164 -13.54 4.57 1.58
C VAL A 164 -12.51 5.16 0.62
N SER A 165 -11.54 5.95 1.08
CA SER A 165 -10.49 6.43 0.18
C SER A 165 -9.55 5.30 -0.23
N ASN A 166 -9.30 5.13 -1.53
CA ASN A 166 -8.35 4.15 -2.08
C ASN A 166 -6.91 4.66 -2.19
N VAL A 167 -6.71 5.94 -2.48
CA VAL A 167 -5.38 6.50 -2.73
C VAL A 167 -5.23 7.93 -2.18
N ASP A 168 -4.01 8.25 -1.74
CA ASP A 168 -3.56 9.61 -1.42
C ASP A 168 -2.38 9.92 -2.35
N VAL A 169 -2.64 10.64 -3.45
CA VAL A 169 -1.67 10.82 -4.54
C VAL A 169 -0.42 11.52 -4.06
N ILE A 170 -0.56 12.60 -3.30
CA ILE A 170 0.58 13.36 -2.79
C ILE A 170 1.46 12.44 -1.97
N ARG A 171 0.86 11.60 -1.11
CA ARG A 171 1.63 10.65 -0.32
C ARG A 171 2.26 9.57 -1.19
N VAL A 172 1.60 9.04 -2.22
CA VAL A 172 2.26 8.11 -3.18
C VAL A 172 3.48 8.78 -3.80
N GLU A 173 3.32 10.04 -4.20
CA GLU A 173 4.32 10.76 -4.97
C GLU A 173 5.47 11.32 -4.15
N THR A 174 5.30 11.51 -2.84
CA THR A 174 6.31 12.09 -1.93
C THR A 174 6.95 11.09 -0.96
N ARG A 175 6.64 9.79 -1.06
CA ARG A 175 7.15 8.74 -0.14
C ARG A 175 8.65 8.54 -0.21
N VAL A 176 9.27 8.69 0.95
CA VAL A 176 10.71 8.57 1.18
C VAL A 176 11.21 7.12 1.28
N ASN A 177 10.39 6.13 1.67
CA ASN A 177 10.91 4.78 1.88
C ASN A 177 9.87 3.67 1.64
N ILE A 178 10.28 2.62 0.90
CA ILE A 178 9.52 1.37 0.68
C ILE A 178 9.41 0.56 1.98
N ALA A 179 10.28 0.74 2.98
CA ALA A 179 10.46 -0.08 4.19
C ALA A 179 9.29 -0.10 5.17
N ASN A 180 8.20 0.57 4.83
CA ASN A 180 6.89 0.28 5.40
C ASN A 180 5.93 -0.30 4.34
N PRO A 181 6.25 -1.45 3.72
CA PRO A 181 5.37 -2.04 2.74
C PRO A 181 4.51 -3.09 3.45
N GLY A 182 3.26 -2.73 3.73
CA GLY A 182 2.20 -3.52 3.09
C GLY A 182 2.44 -3.45 1.56
N PRO A 183 2.11 -4.51 0.82
CA PRO A 183 2.61 -4.73 -0.54
C PRO A 183 2.50 -3.46 -1.38
N ALA A 184 3.54 -3.13 -2.13
CA ALA A 184 3.92 -1.81 -2.64
C ALA A 184 2.97 -1.15 -3.68
N THR A 185 1.68 -1.46 -3.61
CA THR A 185 0.54 -0.64 -4.09
C THR A 185 -0.30 -0.09 -2.91
N ALA A 186 -0.12 -0.61 -1.69
CA ALA A 186 -0.81 -0.25 -0.44
C ALA A 186 0.01 0.68 0.50
N SER A 187 1.22 1.07 0.08
CA SER A 187 2.12 1.98 0.81
C SER A 187 1.99 3.42 0.29
N ALA A 188 0.80 3.82 -0.16
CA ALA A 188 0.47 5.20 -0.50
C ALA A 188 -0.25 5.93 0.65
N ILE A 189 -0.45 5.27 1.81
CA ILE A 189 -1.73 5.34 2.53
C ILE A 189 -1.65 5.62 4.06
N THR A 190 -0.47 5.87 4.62
CA THR A 190 -0.24 5.75 6.07
C THR A 190 0.27 7.04 6.66
N ASP A 191 -0.62 7.75 7.36
CA ASP A 191 -0.35 8.87 8.25
C ASP A 191 -0.30 8.38 9.71
N PRO A 192 0.67 8.78 10.54
CA PRO A 192 0.58 8.62 11.99
C PRO A 192 -0.62 9.35 12.64
N LEU A 193 -1.21 10.35 11.98
CA LEU A 193 -2.38 11.11 12.41
C LEU A 193 -3.73 10.50 11.97
N ARG A 194 -3.71 9.39 11.21
CA ARG A 194 -4.92 8.66 10.82
C ARG A 194 -5.23 7.57 11.84
N HIS A 195 -6.34 7.70 12.55
CA HIS A 195 -6.89 6.62 13.39
C HIS A 195 -7.36 5.40 12.55
N ARG A 196 -7.62 5.56 11.25
CA ARG A 196 -7.89 4.44 10.31
C ARG A 196 -6.88 4.40 9.15
N PRO A 197 -6.26 3.25 8.83
CA PRO A 197 -5.55 3.10 7.56
C PRO A 197 -6.54 3.24 6.39
N LEU A 198 -6.14 3.75 5.20
CA LEU A 198 -7.05 3.64 4.02
C LEU A 198 -7.45 2.18 3.85
N GLN A 199 -8.64 1.97 3.31
CA GLN A 199 -9.30 0.68 3.26
C GLN A 199 -8.40 -0.45 2.73
N ILE A 200 -7.65 -0.21 1.64
CA ILE A 200 -6.69 -1.18 1.06
C ILE A 200 -5.73 -1.76 2.12
N ARG A 201 -5.32 -0.98 3.12
CA ARG A 201 -4.48 -1.42 4.24
C ARG A 201 -5.27 -2.08 5.38
N GLY A 202 -6.55 -1.75 5.57
CA GLY A 202 -7.47 -2.48 6.46
C GLY A 202 -7.72 -3.91 5.96
N ASP A 203 -7.92 -4.07 4.66
CA ASP A 203 -8.23 -5.36 4.03
C ASP A 203 -7.00 -6.24 3.90
N ILE A 204 -5.86 -5.71 3.47
CA ILE A 204 -4.61 -6.45 3.52
C ILE A 204 -4.23 -6.72 4.97
N GLY A 205 -4.54 -5.83 5.91
CA GLY A 205 -4.35 -6.07 7.35
C GLY A 205 -5.18 -7.24 7.86
N HIS A 206 -6.44 -7.33 7.46
CA HIS A 206 -7.39 -8.39 7.81
C HIS A 206 -7.05 -9.70 7.09
N LEU A 207 -6.83 -9.71 5.77
CA LEU A 207 -6.32 -10.89 5.04
C LEU A 207 -4.95 -11.36 5.59
N ARG A 208 -4.02 -10.45 5.90
CA ARG A 208 -2.71 -10.78 6.49
C ARG A 208 -2.82 -11.21 7.95
N SER A 209 -3.90 -10.82 8.62
CA SER A 209 -4.26 -11.22 9.97
C SER A 209 -4.91 -12.59 10.02
N ASP A 210 -5.61 -13.02 8.98
CA ASP A 210 -6.45 -14.22 9.06
C ASP A 210 -5.97 -15.32 8.11
N VAL A 211 -5.67 -15.01 6.84
CA VAL A 211 -5.11 -15.99 5.89
C VAL A 211 -3.67 -16.37 6.27
N VAL A 212 -2.90 -15.46 6.88
CA VAL A 212 -1.47 -15.67 7.19
C VAL A 212 -1.16 -15.72 8.70
N ARG A 213 -2.19 -15.78 9.55
CA ARG A 213 -2.04 -16.00 10.99
C ARG A 213 -2.79 -17.24 11.49
N GLY A 214 -3.61 -17.89 10.66
CA GLY A 214 -3.89 -19.31 10.85
C GLY A 214 -2.55 -20.03 11.04
N ASN A 215 -2.44 -20.79 12.13
CA ASN A 215 -1.22 -21.35 12.75
C ASN A 215 -0.21 -22.10 11.85
N CYS A 216 -0.34 -22.09 10.52
CA CYS A 216 0.44 -22.91 9.59
C CYS A 216 1.53 -22.18 8.78
N TYR A 217 1.69 -20.85 8.82
CA TYR A 217 2.73 -20.18 8.02
C TYR A 217 3.79 -19.45 8.86
N ARG A 218 5.04 -19.94 8.81
CA ARG A 218 6.22 -19.30 9.42
C ARG A 218 6.24 -17.81 9.03
N ARG A 219 6.38 -16.90 10.01
CA ARG A 219 6.49 -15.43 9.83
C ARG A 219 7.40 -14.99 8.66
N ARG A 220 8.38 -15.84 8.30
CA ARG A 220 9.36 -15.66 7.22
C ARG A 220 8.74 -15.54 5.82
N PHE A 221 7.65 -16.26 5.51
CA PHE A 221 7.09 -16.27 4.14
C PHE A 221 5.87 -15.37 3.94
N ARG A 222 5.42 -14.67 4.99
CA ARG A 222 4.21 -13.83 4.96
C ARG A 222 4.23 -12.77 3.85
N ILE A 223 5.39 -12.15 3.61
CA ILE A 223 5.53 -11.11 2.59
C ILE A 223 5.33 -11.71 1.21
N VAL A 224 6.07 -12.78 0.88
CA VAL A 224 6.00 -13.44 -0.43
C VAL A 224 4.58 -13.94 -0.69
N ALA A 225 3.94 -14.60 0.29
CA ALA A 225 2.57 -15.07 0.16
C ALA A 225 1.57 -13.93 -0.12
N THR A 226 1.71 -12.77 0.54
CA THR A 226 0.84 -11.60 0.28
C THR A 226 1.00 -11.10 -1.15
N TYR A 227 2.25 -10.96 -1.61
CA TYR A 227 2.53 -10.49 -2.97
C TYR A 227 2.08 -11.50 -4.05
N MET A 228 2.20 -12.80 -3.79
CA MET A 228 1.71 -13.84 -4.70
C MET A 228 0.19 -13.87 -4.78
N LEU A 229 -0.50 -13.73 -3.65
CA LEU A 229 -1.94 -13.58 -3.66
C LEU A 229 -2.36 -12.32 -4.45
N SER A 230 -1.64 -11.21 -4.30
CA SER A 230 -1.88 -10.02 -5.12
C SER A 230 -1.67 -10.28 -6.62
N ALA A 231 -0.61 -11.00 -7.00
CA ALA A 231 -0.37 -11.36 -8.40
C ALA A 231 -1.54 -12.17 -9.00
N VAL A 232 -1.97 -13.21 -8.28
CA VAL A 232 -3.10 -14.06 -8.68
C VAL A 232 -4.39 -13.25 -8.78
N TRP A 233 -4.63 -12.33 -7.85
CA TRP A 233 -5.81 -11.46 -7.87
C TRP A 233 -5.86 -10.56 -9.12
N HIS A 234 -4.72 -10.10 -9.61
CA HIS A 234 -4.65 -9.32 -10.84
C HIS A 234 -4.82 -10.16 -12.11
N GLY A 235 -4.42 -11.45 -12.09
CA GLY A 235 -4.70 -12.41 -13.17
C GLY A 235 -3.54 -13.34 -13.50
N PHE A 236 -3.62 -13.99 -14.67
CA PHE A 236 -2.65 -14.99 -15.13
C PHE A 236 -1.50 -14.42 -15.99
N PHE A 237 -1.50 -13.12 -16.26
CA PHE A 237 -0.44 -12.47 -17.02
C PHE A 237 0.89 -12.49 -16.26
N LEU A 238 1.95 -12.96 -16.93
CA LEU A 238 3.28 -13.16 -16.33
C LEU A 238 3.92 -11.86 -15.82
N GLY A 239 3.56 -10.71 -16.42
CA GLY A 239 4.01 -9.39 -15.94
C GLY A 239 3.64 -9.13 -14.49
N TYR A 240 2.45 -9.55 -14.04
CA TYR A 240 2.02 -9.41 -12.65
C TYR A 240 2.94 -10.17 -11.69
N TYR A 241 3.20 -11.44 -11.96
CA TYR A 241 4.03 -12.29 -11.09
C TYR A 241 5.42 -11.71 -10.89
N ILE A 242 6.05 -11.21 -11.96
CA ILE A 242 7.37 -10.59 -11.88
C ILE A 242 7.34 -9.29 -11.10
N THR A 243 6.36 -8.42 -11.34
CA THR A 243 6.24 -7.17 -10.59
C THR A 243 6.03 -7.43 -9.11
N PHE A 244 5.13 -8.35 -8.74
CA PHE A 244 4.86 -8.63 -7.33
C PHE A 244 6.02 -9.36 -6.64
N LEU A 245 6.71 -10.29 -7.30
CA LEU A 245 7.93 -10.90 -6.74
C LEU A 245 9.05 -9.86 -6.56
N THR A 246 9.26 -8.99 -7.55
CA THR A 246 10.23 -7.89 -7.45
C THR A 246 9.86 -6.94 -6.31
N GLY A 247 8.58 -6.61 -6.17
CA GLY A 247 8.06 -5.82 -5.05
C GLY A 247 8.26 -6.49 -3.69
N ALA A 248 8.13 -7.82 -3.60
CA ALA A 248 8.40 -8.58 -2.38
C ALA A 248 9.89 -8.53 -2.01
N LEU A 249 10.79 -8.71 -2.99
CA LEU A 249 12.23 -8.60 -2.81
C LEU A 249 12.62 -7.20 -2.31
N PHE A 250 12.17 -6.15 -3.00
CA PHE A 250 12.48 -4.76 -2.65
C PHE A 250 11.91 -4.38 -1.29
N THR A 251 10.76 -4.94 -0.92
CA THR A 251 10.19 -4.81 0.42
C THR A 251 11.12 -5.35 1.51
N VAL A 252 11.64 -6.56 1.33
CA VAL A 252 12.52 -7.21 2.31
C VAL A 252 13.84 -6.45 2.38
N ALA A 253 14.42 -6.10 1.23
CA ALA A 253 15.64 -5.30 1.15
C ALA A 253 15.49 -3.95 1.86
N SER A 254 14.42 -3.22 1.55
CA SER A 254 14.15 -1.91 2.13
C SER A 254 13.97 -1.95 3.65
N ARG A 255 13.24 -2.97 4.17
CA ARG A 255 13.13 -3.20 5.62
C ARG A 255 14.49 -3.46 6.27
N THR A 256 15.38 -4.18 5.58
CA THR A 256 16.73 -4.50 6.06
C THR A 256 17.59 -3.25 6.09
N ILE A 257 17.63 -2.48 4.99
CA ILE A 257 18.31 -1.17 4.90
C ILE A 257 17.84 -0.24 6.01
N ARG A 258 16.53 -0.13 6.24
CA ARG A 258 16.00 0.74 7.29
C ARG A 258 16.48 0.37 8.69
N ARG A 259 16.62 -0.92 9.00
CA ARG A 259 17.12 -1.38 10.31
C ARG A 259 18.62 -1.14 10.48
N CYS A 260 19.40 -1.38 9.42
CA CYS A 260 20.85 -1.31 9.46
C CYS A 260 21.39 0.11 9.28
N VAL A 261 20.73 0.94 8.47
CA VAL A 261 21.30 2.22 8.01
C VAL A 261 20.65 3.43 8.69
N ARG A 262 19.32 3.42 8.92
CA ARG A 262 18.58 4.64 9.30
C ARG A 262 19.13 5.33 10.55
N HIS A 263 19.53 4.56 11.56
CA HIS A 263 19.95 5.07 12.86
C HIS A 263 21.24 5.91 12.77
N HIS A 264 22.17 5.54 11.88
CA HIS A 264 23.39 6.31 11.59
C HIS A 264 23.10 7.73 11.09
N PHE A 265 21.97 7.94 10.43
CA PHE A 265 21.58 9.24 9.87
C PHE A 265 20.65 10.05 10.78
N GLN A 266 20.37 9.59 12.01
CA GLN A 266 19.50 10.33 12.95
C GLN A 266 20.25 11.37 13.80
N GLY A 267 21.58 11.49 13.70
CA GLY A 267 22.37 12.38 14.55
C GLY A 267 22.15 13.89 14.31
N SER A 268 21.97 14.33 13.07
CA SER A 268 21.79 15.76 12.72
C SER A 268 20.63 15.98 11.75
N LEU A 269 20.08 17.20 11.72
CA LEU A 269 19.00 17.55 10.80
C LEU A 269 19.42 17.37 9.33
N LEU A 270 20.64 17.78 8.98
CA LEU A 270 21.18 17.63 7.63
C LEU A 270 21.28 16.14 7.22
N MET A 271 21.82 15.29 8.09
CA MET A 271 21.94 13.85 7.80
C MET A 271 20.57 13.18 7.63
N ARG A 272 19.58 13.57 8.44
CA ARG A 272 18.19 13.09 8.28
C ARG A 272 17.62 13.50 6.92
N ARG A 273 17.80 14.76 6.52
CA ARG A 273 17.33 15.27 5.23
C ARG A 273 18.03 14.59 4.05
N LEU A 274 19.34 14.39 4.12
CA LEU A 274 20.10 13.67 3.10
C LEU A 274 19.61 12.22 2.97
N TYR A 275 19.44 11.53 4.09
CA TYR A 275 18.86 10.18 4.09
C TYR A 275 17.47 10.16 3.46
N ASP A 276 16.61 11.14 3.78
CA ASP A 276 15.27 11.23 3.23
C ASP A 276 15.29 11.47 1.70
N VAL A 277 16.17 12.34 1.20
CA VAL A 277 16.30 12.57 -0.26
C VAL A 277 16.81 11.33 -0.98
N ILE A 278 17.86 10.68 -0.45
CA ILE A 278 18.44 9.47 -1.07
C ILE A 278 17.42 8.34 -1.10
N THR A 279 16.74 8.09 0.02
CA THR A 279 15.76 7.02 0.09
C THR A 279 14.52 7.33 -0.74
N PHE A 280 14.10 8.59 -0.83
CA PHE A 280 13.03 9.04 -1.73
C PHE A 280 13.35 8.72 -3.18
N THR A 281 14.51 9.18 -3.67
CA THR A 281 14.93 8.96 -5.05
C THR A 281 15.06 7.47 -5.35
N THR A 282 15.69 6.71 -4.45
CA THR A 282 15.83 5.26 -4.60
C THR A 282 14.47 4.56 -4.64
N THR A 283 13.52 4.99 -3.80
CA THR A 283 12.16 4.45 -3.77
C THR A 283 11.44 4.69 -5.09
N LYS A 284 11.59 5.87 -5.68
CA LYS A 284 10.98 6.21 -6.98
C LYS A 284 11.55 5.38 -8.12
N VAL A 285 12.88 5.23 -8.14
CA VAL A 285 13.58 4.39 -9.13
C VAL A 285 13.14 2.93 -9.00
N ALA A 286 13.13 2.40 -7.78
CA ALA A 286 12.72 1.02 -7.52
C ALA A 286 11.25 0.77 -7.88
N LEU A 287 10.35 1.73 -7.60
CA LEU A 287 8.94 1.62 -7.97
C LEU A 287 8.77 1.62 -9.49
N ALA A 288 9.41 2.55 -10.21
CA ALA A 288 9.33 2.62 -11.67
C ALA A 288 9.82 1.33 -12.32
N TYR A 289 10.98 0.83 -11.88
CA TYR A 289 11.56 -0.42 -12.32
C TYR A 289 10.66 -1.63 -12.03
N ALA A 290 10.13 -1.75 -10.81
CA ALA A 290 9.28 -2.89 -10.45
C ALA A 290 7.93 -2.89 -11.21
N THR A 291 7.42 -1.72 -11.59
CA THR A 291 6.06 -1.57 -12.14
C THR A 291 6.00 -1.77 -13.66
N PHE A 292 7.10 -1.65 -14.38
CA PHE A 292 7.09 -1.76 -15.84
C PHE A 292 6.50 -3.09 -16.39
N PRO A 293 6.82 -4.28 -15.85
CA PRO A 293 6.19 -5.53 -16.29
C PRO A 293 4.68 -5.60 -16.01
N PHE A 294 4.21 -4.97 -14.92
CA PHE A 294 2.79 -4.91 -14.58
C PHE A 294 1.99 -4.14 -15.63
N VAL A 295 2.59 -3.09 -16.18
CA VAL A 295 1.96 -2.22 -17.16
C VAL A 295 1.92 -2.87 -18.55
N THR A 296 3.00 -3.55 -18.92
CA THR A 296 3.11 -4.22 -20.23
C THR A 296 2.45 -5.59 -20.26
N LEU A 297 2.02 -6.13 -19.11
CA LEU A 297 1.36 -7.44 -18.90
C LEU A 297 2.20 -8.68 -19.30
N HIS A 298 3.17 -8.52 -20.20
CA HIS A 298 3.96 -9.60 -20.78
C HIS A 298 5.33 -9.74 -20.12
N LEU A 299 5.87 -10.96 -20.19
CA LEU A 299 7.18 -11.31 -19.67
C LEU A 299 8.32 -10.59 -20.41
N ASN A 300 8.29 -10.64 -21.74
CA ASN A 300 9.43 -10.23 -22.57
C ASN A 300 9.78 -8.74 -22.45
N PRO A 301 8.83 -7.78 -22.52
CA PRO A 301 9.15 -6.37 -22.33
C PRO A 301 9.73 -6.09 -20.95
N GLY A 302 9.18 -6.72 -19.91
CA GLY A 302 9.68 -6.62 -18.54
C GLY A 302 11.14 -7.08 -18.41
N LEU A 303 11.43 -8.29 -18.91
CA LEU A 303 12.79 -8.83 -18.89
C LEU A 303 13.76 -8.03 -19.74
N PHE A 304 13.31 -7.46 -20.86
CA PHE A 304 14.14 -6.61 -21.70
C PHE A 304 14.67 -5.40 -20.91
N ILE A 305 13.80 -4.69 -20.20
CA ILE A 305 14.20 -3.55 -19.35
C ILE A 305 15.13 -3.99 -18.23
N TYR A 306 14.85 -5.13 -17.59
CA TYR A 306 15.70 -5.65 -16.52
C TYR A 306 17.09 -5.99 -17.02
N ARG A 307 17.20 -6.60 -18.21
CA ARG A 307 18.49 -6.89 -18.86
C ARG A 307 19.22 -5.62 -19.29
N LYS A 308 18.52 -4.62 -19.85
CA LYS A 308 19.11 -3.32 -20.23
C LYS A 308 19.71 -2.60 -19.02
N LEU A 309 19.09 -2.77 -17.85
CA LEU A 309 19.57 -2.24 -16.56
C LEU A 309 20.44 -3.25 -15.79
N TYR A 310 20.91 -4.32 -16.43
CA TYR A 310 21.79 -5.36 -15.90
C TYR A 310 21.29 -6.02 -14.60
N PHE A 311 19.97 -6.07 -14.39
CA PHE A 311 19.36 -6.52 -13.14
C PHE A 311 19.90 -5.79 -11.89
N SER A 312 20.46 -4.57 -12.07
CA SER A 312 21.21 -3.84 -11.05
C SER A 312 20.41 -3.67 -9.75
N LEU A 313 19.13 -3.30 -9.83
CA LEU A 313 18.29 -3.12 -8.65
C LEU A 313 17.94 -4.46 -7.95
N HIS A 314 17.81 -5.57 -8.69
CA HIS A 314 17.66 -6.89 -8.08
C HIS A 314 18.93 -7.29 -7.33
N ILE A 315 20.09 -7.09 -7.95
CA ILE A 315 21.40 -7.37 -7.35
C ILE A 315 21.60 -6.52 -6.09
N LEU A 316 21.37 -5.21 -6.16
CA LEU A 316 21.44 -4.31 -5.01
C LEU A 316 20.48 -4.71 -3.88
N ALA A 317 19.27 -5.15 -4.21
CA ALA A 317 18.32 -5.64 -3.23
C ALA A 317 18.79 -6.92 -2.53
N LEU A 318 19.38 -7.87 -3.28
CA LEU A 318 19.96 -9.09 -2.70
C LEU A 318 21.17 -8.76 -1.80
N MET A 319 22.07 -7.89 -2.25
CA MET A 319 23.19 -7.40 -1.46
C MET A 319 22.72 -6.73 -0.15
N ALA A 320 21.66 -5.91 -0.23
CA ALA A 320 21.06 -5.28 0.93
C ALA A 320 20.42 -6.26 1.93
N ILE A 321 20.03 -7.47 1.49
CA ILE A 321 19.46 -8.50 2.36
C ILE A 321 20.55 -9.34 3.00
N PHE A 322 21.55 -9.78 2.22
CA PHE A 322 22.52 -10.78 2.67
C PHE A 322 23.84 -10.19 3.17
N VAL A 323 24.32 -9.11 2.55
CA VAL A 323 25.65 -8.55 2.83
C VAL A 323 25.56 -7.39 3.83
N LEU A 324 24.56 -6.51 3.68
CA LEU A 324 24.43 -5.32 4.52
C LEU A 324 24.32 -5.63 6.03
N PRO A 325 23.56 -6.64 6.51
CA PRO A 325 23.49 -6.95 7.94
C PRO A 325 24.80 -7.49 8.53
N ILE A 326 25.70 -8.00 7.68
CA ILE A 326 27.02 -8.49 8.10
C ILE A 326 27.97 -7.31 8.33
N ILE A 327 27.93 -6.33 7.42
CA ILE A 327 28.81 -5.15 7.47
C ILE A 327 28.31 -4.12 8.49
N LEU A 328 26.99 -3.86 8.48
CA LEU A 328 26.32 -2.91 9.35
C LEU A 328 25.20 -3.64 10.08
N PRO A 329 25.48 -4.21 11.27
CA PRO A 329 24.46 -4.94 12.01
C PRO A 329 23.28 -4.03 12.37
N PRO A 330 22.06 -4.59 12.43
CA PRO A 330 20.88 -3.82 12.82
C PRO A 330 21.02 -3.30 14.25
N GLU A 331 20.47 -2.11 14.50
CA GLU A 331 20.43 -1.52 15.85
C GLU A 331 19.76 -2.49 16.83
N THR A 332 20.48 -2.89 17.88
CA THR A 332 19.95 -3.78 18.92
C THR A 332 18.84 -3.05 19.67
N THR A 333 17.61 -3.57 19.64
CA THR A 333 16.50 -2.98 20.38
C THR A 333 16.76 -3.10 21.88
N LYS A 334 16.33 -2.13 22.71
CA LYS A 334 16.36 -2.24 24.20
C LYS A 334 15.70 -3.54 24.74
N LYS A 335 14.78 -4.13 23.95
CA LYS A 335 14.12 -5.41 24.25
C LYS A 335 15.06 -6.62 24.06
N ASP A 336 15.95 -6.55 23.08
CA ASP A 336 16.95 -7.58 22.79
C ASP A 336 18.10 -7.51 23.82
N GLN A 337 18.44 -6.31 24.30
CA GLN A 337 19.36 -6.13 25.43
C GLN A 337 18.80 -6.73 26.72
N LYS A 338 17.54 -6.44 27.10
CA LYS A 338 16.90 -7.06 28.28
C LYS A 338 16.80 -8.59 28.17
N SER A 339 16.54 -9.13 26.98
CA SER A 339 16.52 -10.58 26.73
C SER A 339 17.92 -11.21 26.89
N SER A 340 18.94 -10.54 26.37
CA SER A 340 20.34 -10.99 26.48
C SER A 340 20.81 -10.99 27.93
N THR A 341 20.55 -9.90 28.67
CA THR A 341 20.88 -9.78 30.10
C THR A 341 20.17 -10.83 30.94
N LYS A 342 18.88 -11.08 30.67
CA LYS A 342 18.11 -12.09 31.41
C LYS A 342 18.59 -13.52 31.14
N ASN A 343 18.94 -13.83 29.89
CA ASN A 343 19.50 -15.15 29.52
C ASN A 343 20.91 -15.37 30.08
N SER A 344 21.72 -14.32 30.18
CA SER A 344 23.05 -14.40 30.79
C SER A 344 22.98 -14.53 32.32
N GLU A 345 22.05 -13.83 32.98
CA GLU A 345 21.76 -14.01 34.41
C GLU A 345 21.22 -15.41 34.73
N GLU A 346 20.35 -15.99 33.89
CA GLU A 346 19.86 -17.36 34.04
C GLU A 346 20.95 -18.42 33.78
N ALA A 347 21.89 -18.15 32.88
CA ALA A 347 23.03 -19.05 32.64
C ALA A 347 24.00 -19.06 33.82
N ILE A 348 24.29 -17.90 34.42
CA ILE A 348 25.14 -17.78 35.62
C ILE A 348 24.48 -18.44 36.84
N LYS A 349 23.15 -18.34 36.98
CA LYS A 349 22.40 -19.04 38.05
C LYS A 349 22.34 -20.56 37.89
N LYS A 350 22.64 -21.12 36.71
CA LYS A 350 22.69 -22.57 36.48
C LYS A 350 24.09 -23.15 36.64
N SER A 351 25.13 -22.30 36.71
CA SER A 351 26.52 -22.71 36.88
C SER A 351 27.01 -22.62 38.34
N ASN A 352 26.22 -22.01 39.23
CA ASN A 352 26.37 -22.05 40.68
C ASN A 352 25.29 -22.96 41.26
#